data_AF-A0A6C0CW30-F1
#
_entry.id   AF-A0A6C0CW30-F1
#
_cell.length_a   1.000
_cell.length_b   1.000
_cell.length_c   1.000
_cell.angle_alpha   90.00
_cell.angle_beta   90.00
_cell.angle_gamma   90.00
#
_symmetry.space_group_name_H-M   'P 1'
#
loop_
_entity.id
_entity.type
_entity.pdbx_description
1 polymer ?
#
loop_
_entity_poly.entity_id
_entity_poly.type
_entity_poly.pdbx_seq_one_letter_code
_entity_poly.pdbx_strand_id
1 'polypeptide(L)'
;MSSSNNIDLDINSYNFFELLNIYQLSNDHNYENITKIENKLKIIQERFSSDIYEFYLKGAKLILTIYALFEQNYIPNMTDTKNINQYMDKIKQIKNYERYNSNQIIDVIFEMDVKKNKTSQEGISDLNSVLNTTSRLNTLDSLVHNKTNIVYNSFTNSVAPGDLNSIKRITQLTNLNLNSCFRNNYYASNPCDFQYFIPTEIKNVLSMRLASIEIPNAWYLFSNMKKNNTFKIQICQGNEDYTFVIQVPDGNYDSDTLQNYLNTTYFYEAEKDDCLKYIKFSIDPYSFKSLFELTQNHPYGFKYSIEFVENLNQNIMNTMGWTLGFRLAKYENITGKIQSEGLFDAGGDRYIYMSITDYQYNNNMSNIVGFDKSMLNEDIIAKIPIVNGKLSMVIDETQNPLAKSRKYNGPVNLSRLHIKILDKFGKVIDFNNMDYSFTLELEVLYESFNFKNVTG
;
A
#
# COMPACT_ATOMS: atom_id res chain seq x y z
N MET A 1 27.00 60.49 20.17
CA MET A 1 27.76 59.61 19.26
C MET A 1 27.45 58.17 19.66
N SER A 2 26.29 57.59 19.36
CA SER A 2 25.67 57.31 18.03
C SER A 2 26.42 56.27 17.19
N SER A 3 26.68 55.09 17.79
CA SER A 3 26.84 53.84 17.04
C SER A 3 25.48 53.14 16.96
N SER A 4 24.64 53.57 16.01
CA SER A 4 23.40 52.89 15.69
C SER A 4 23.71 51.53 15.04
N ASN A 5 23.72 50.47 15.84
CA ASN A 5 23.69 49.10 15.31
C ASN A 5 22.39 48.96 14.51
N ASN A 6 22.51 49.03 13.18
CA ASN A 6 21.39 48.96 12.27
C ASN A 6 20.90 47.51 12.25
N ILE A 7 19.84 47.21 13.01
CA ILE A 7 19.25 45.86 13.09
C ILE A 7 18.59 45.59 11.74
N ASP A 8 19.05 44.56 11.03
CA ASP A 8 18.38 44.10 9.82
C ASP A 8 17.02 43.48 10.21
N LEU A 9 15.96 44.03 9.65
CA LEU A 9 14.57 43.58 9.84
C LEU A 9 13.96 43.06 8.53
N ASP A 10 14.75 42.93 7.46
CA ASP A 10 14.28 42.28 6.24
C ASP A 10 14.31 40.75 6.43
N ILE A 11 13.13 40.17 6.65
CA ILE A 11 12.96 38.71 6.78
C ILE A 11 13.46 37.94 5.54
N ASN A 12 13.61 38.60 4.38
CA ASN A 12 14.13 37.96 3.18
C ASN A 12 15.62 37.64 3.30
N SER A 13 16.40 38.46 4.02
CA SER A 13 17.84 38.26 4.30
C SER A 13 18.16 36.95 5.04
N TYR A 14 17.18 36.41 5.79
CA TYR A 14 17.40 35.30 6.71
C TYR A 14 17.02 33.93 6.12
N ASN A 15 17.89 32.95 6.33
CA ASN A 15 17.61 31.53 6.08
C ASN A 15 16.99 30.83 7.30
N PHE A 16 16.51 29.60 7.11
CA PHE A 16 15.81 28.85 8.15
C PHE A 16 16.65 28.62 9.43
N PHE A 17 17.93 28.26 9.31
CA PHE A 17 18.79 27.98 10.47
C PHE A 17 19.19 29.26 11.21
N GLU A 18 19.32 30.39 10.51
CA GLU A 18 19.49 31.71 11.14
C GLU A 18 18.25 32.09 11.95
N LEU A 19 17.04 31.81 11.46
CA LEU A 19 15.81 31.99 12.22
C LEU A 19 15.74 31.06 13.45
N LEU A 20 16.12 29.78 13.33
CA LEU A 20 16.22 28.89 14.50
C LEU A 20 17.19 29.45 15.56
N ASN A 21 18.34 29.99 15.13
CA ASN A 21 19.33 30.61 16.02
C ASN A 21 18.79 31.90 16.69
N ILE A 22 18.09 32.76 15.94
CA ILE A 22 17.40 33.96 16.48
C ILE A 22 16.39 33.53 17.57
N TYR A 23 15.67 32.42 17.35
CA TYR A 23 14.73 31.89 18.33
C TYR A 23 15.39 31.08 19.47
N GLN A 24 16.63 30.63 19.32
CA GLN A 24 17.36 29.72 20.23
C GLN A 24 16.70 28.33 20.32
N LEU A 25 16.37 27.77 19.16
CA LEU A 25 15.73 26.46 18.99
C LEU A 25 16.76 25.37 18.67
N SER A 26 16.41 24.11 18.92
CA SER A 26 17.16 22.98 18.35
C SER A 26 16.82 22.80 16.87
N ASN A 27 17.73 22.15 16.12
CA ASN A 27 17.47 21.80 14.71
C ASN A 27 16.41 20.69 14.54
N ASP A 28 16.09 19.99 15.62
CA ASP A 28 15.10 18.90 15.62
C ASP A 28 13.67 19.41 15.75
N HIS A 29 12.73 18.74 15.09
CA HIS A 29 11.30 19.00 15.27
C HIS A 29 10.82 18.44 16.62
N ASN A 30 10.63 19.32 17.62
CA ASN A 30 10.12 18.93 18.93
C ASN A 30 9.09 19.93 19.49
N TYR A 31 8.25 19.44 20.41
CA TYR A 31 7.20 20.24 21.06
C TYR A 31 7.77 21.41 21.88
N GLU A 32 8.96 21.24 22.45
CA GLU A 32 9.67 22.27 23.23
C GLU A 32 9.97 23.52 22.39
N ASN A 33 10.32 23.35 21.10
CA ASN A 33 10.59 24.46 20.19
C ASN A 33 9.33 25.29 19.90
N ILE A 34 8.14 24.67 19.81
CA ILE A 34 6.87 25.37 19.60
C ILE A 34 6.58 26.28 20.80
N THR A 35 6.66 25.73 22.03
CA THR A 35 6.44 26.51 23.26
C THR A 35 7.49 27.63 23.45
N LYS A 36 8.73 27.44 22.98
CA LYS A 36 9.75 28.51 22.96
C LYS A 36 9.39 29.64 22.00
N ILE A 37 8.86 29.34 20.80
CA ILE A 37 8.41 30.35 19.83
C ILE A 37 7.28 31.21 20.43
N GLU A 38 6.26 30.60 21.01
CA GLU A 38 5.10 31.30 21.58
C GLU A 38 5.49 32.22 22.74
N ASN A 39 6.30 31.72 23.69
CA ASN A 39 6.79 32.53 24.81
C ASN A 39 7.65 33.71 24.33
N LYS A 40 8.48 33.50 23.30
CA LYS A 40 9.35 34.54 22.74
C LYS A 40 8.55 35.63 22.03
N LEU A 41 7.55 35.27 21.22
CA LEU A 41 6.64 36.24 20.60
C LEU A 41 5.93 37.11 21.65
N LYS A 42 5.47 36.52 22.75
CA LYS A 42 4.79 37.25 23.84
C LYS A 42 5.71 38.27 24.51
N ILE A 43 6.95 37.89 24.82
CA ILE A 43 7.96 38.81 25.37
C ILE A 43 8.30 39.94 24.39
N ILE A 44 8.40 39.64 23.09
CA ILE A 44 8.69 40.67 22.07
C ILE A 44 7.51 41.66 21.96
N GLN A 45 6.27 41.17 21.96
CA GLN A 45 5.06 41.99 21.88
C GLN A 45 4.92 43.00 23.04
N GLU A 46 5.35 42.62 24.25
CA GLU A 46 5.25 43.46 25.45
C GLU A 46 6.39 44.50 25.57
N ARG A 47 7.52 44.33 24.88
CA ARG A 47 8.77 45.06 25.17
C ARG A 47 9.40 45.81 24.00
N PHE A 48 8.98 45.57 22.75
CA PHE A 48 9.63 46.12 21.56
C PHE A 48 8.63 46.83 20.64
N SER A 49 9.15 47.56 19.64
CA SER A 49 8.31 48.27 18.65
C SER A 49 7.54 47.31 17.74
N SER A 50 6.49 47.82 17.11
CA SER A 50 5.65 47.07 16.15
C SER A 50 6.48 46.42 15.04
N ASP A 51 7.49 47.12 14.52
CA ASP A 51 8.32 46.64 13.41
C ASP A 51 9.17 45.42 13.82
N ILE A 52 9.69 45.42 15.05
CA ILE A 52 10.43 44.29 15.61
C ILE A 52 9.47 43.12 15.86
N TYR A 53 8.29 43.37 16.41
CA TYR A 53 7.27 42.34 16.59
C TYR A 53 6.83 41.72 15.25
N GLU A 54 6.68 42.52 14.18
CA GLU A 54 6.32 42.03 12.86
C GLU A 54 7.41 41.14 12.23
N PHE A 55 8.69 41.50 12.39
CA PHE A 55 9.82 40.66 11.97
C PHE A 55 9.80 39.29 12.67
N TYR A 56 9.63 39.27 14.00
CA TYR A 56 9.53 38.02 14.76
C TYR A 56 8.26 37.23 14.35
N LEU A 57 7.10 37.87 14.21
CA LEU A 57 5.88 37.18 13.77
C LEU A 57 6.06 36.48 12.41
N LYS A 58 6.72 37.14 11.46
CA LYS A 58 7.08 36.58 10.15
C LYS A 58 8.07 35.42 10.27
N GLY A 59 9.14 35.56 11.06
CA GLY A 59 10.11 34.49 11.33
C GLY A 59 9.49 33.25 11.98
N ALA A 60 8.65 33.42 13.00
CA ALA A 60 7.89 32.34 13.63
C ALA A 60 6.98 31.60 12.63
N LYS A 61 6.29 32.33 11.75
CA LYS A 61 5.40 31.75 10.74
C LYS A 61 6.15 30.95 9.68
N LEU A 62 7.33 31.39 9.27
CA LEU A 62 8.23 30.60 8.42
C LEU A 62 8.63 29.29 9.10
N ILE A 63 9.13 29.34 10.34
CA ILE A 63 9.55 28.14 11.09
C ILE A 63 8.38 27.15 11.25
N LEU A 64 7.22 27.62 11.72
CA LEU A 64 6.04 26.78 11.95
C LEU A 64 5.43 26.20 10.66
N THR A 65 5.65 26.81 9.50
CA THR A 65 5.21 26.27 8.21
C THR A 65 6.17 25.21 7.68
N ILE A 66 7.48 25.41 7.83
CA ILE A 66 8.49 24.37 7.52
C ILE A 66 8.32 23.14 8.43
N TYR A 67 8.00 23.35 9.70
CA TYR A 67 7.64 22.29 10.64
C TYR A 67 6.41 21.49 10.16
N ALA A 68 5.30 22.16 9.79
CA ALA A 68 4.12 21.48 9.25
C ALA A 68 4.38 20.76 7.90
N LEU A 69 5.23 21.31 7.02
CA LEU A 69 5.65 20.67 5.77
C LEU A 69 6.48 19.39 6.02
N PHE A 70 7.28 19.35 7.08
CA PHE A 70 7.99 18.14 7.51
C PHE A 70 7.04 17.08 8.11
N GLU A 71 6.12 17.47 9.00
CA GLU A 71 5.12 16.55 9.56
C GLU A 71 4.23 15.92 8.47
N GLN A 72 3.93 16.66 7.40
CA GLN A 72 3.18 16.19 6.24
C GLN A 72 4.06 15.46 5.19
N ASN A 73 5.34 15.21 5.49
CA ASN A 73 6.32 14.50 4.64
C ASN A 73 6.67 15.18 3.30
N TYR A 74 6.38 16.48 3.14
CA TYR A 74 6.82 17.26 1.96
C TYR A 74 8.29 17.66 2.04
N ILE A 75 8.84 17.78 3.25
CA ILE A 75 10.28 17.93 3.49
C ILE A 75 10.77 16.60 4.10
N PRO A 76 11.72 15.89 3.48
CA PRO A 76 12.10 14.54 3.92
C PRO A 76 12.99 14.51 5.16
N ASN A 77 13.70 15.60 5.47
CA ASN A 77 14.60 15.73 6.62
C ASN A 77 14.82 17.21 6.97
N MET A 78 14.85 17.57 8.26
CA MET A 78 15.20 18.92 8.73
C MET A 78 16.64 19.35 8.41
N THR A 79 17.50 18.44 7.98
CA THR A 79 18.84 18.76 7.45
C THR A 79 18.86 19.02 5.94
N ASP A 80 17.73 18.89 5.23
CA ASP A 80 17.63 19.13 3.78
C ASP A 80 17.52 20.62 3.47
N THR A 81 18.67 21.30 3.51
CA THR A 81 18.78 22.75 3.29
C THR A 81 18.22 23.19 1.94
N LYS A 82 18.27 22.33 0.91
CA LYS A 82 17.80 22.65 -0.45
C LYS A 82 16.28 22.71 -0.51
N ASN A 83 15.59 21.67 -0.03
CA ASN A 83 14.13 21.66 -0.02
C ASN A 83 13.57 22.70 0.96
N ILE A 84 14.20 22.87 2.14
CA ILE A 84 13.82 23.91 3.10
C ILE A 84 13.90 25.30 2.46
N ASN A 85 15.01 25.65 1.80
CA ASN A 85 15.15 26.95 1.13
C ASN A 85 14.12 27.13 0.00
N GLN A 86 13.87 26.09 -0.81
CA GLN A 86 12.84 26.16 -1.86
C GLN A 86 11.43 26.44 -1.31
N TYR A 87 11.05 25.84 -0.17
CA TYR A 87 9.77 26.13 0.47
C TYR A 87 9.77 27.49 1.18
N MET A 88 10.87 27.90 1.81
CA MET A 88 11.03 29.25 2.39
C MET A 88 10.81 30.34 1.33
N ASP A 89 11.38 30.20 0.14
CA ASP A 89 11.20 31.14 -0.98
C ASP A 89 9.75 31.18 -1.48
N LYS A 90 9.08 30.02 -1.55
CA LYS A 90 7.65 29.95 -1.88
C LYS A 90 6.76 30.62 -0.83
N ILE A 91 7.04 30.44 0.46
CA ILE A 91 6.30 31.11 1.54
C ILE A 91 6.54 32.62 1.49
N LYS A 92 7.79 33.07 1.29
CA LYS A 92 8.15 34.50 1.15
C LYS A 92 7.45 35.17 -0.05
N GLN A 93 7.09 34.43 -1.10
CA GLN A 93 6.31 34.94 -2.23
C GLN A 93 4.82 35.18 -1.92
N ILE A 94 4.28 34.60 -0.84
CA ILE A 94 2.87 34.78 -0.45
C ILE A 94 2.70 36.11 0.30
N LYS A 95 1.88 37.01 -0.25
CA LYS A 95 1.62 38.32 0.35
C LYS A 95 0.94 38.17 1.71
N ASN A 96 1.53 38.79 2.73
CA ASN A 96 1.03 38.80 4.12
C ASN A 96 0.88 37.39 4.73
N TYR A 97 1.80 36.46 4.41
CA TYR A 97 1.75 35.07 4.90
C TYR A 97 1.65 34.98 6.44
N GLU A 98 2.13 35.98 7.18
CA GLU A 98 2.10 36.00 8.64
C GLU A 98 0.68 35.93 9.25
N ARG A 99 -0.35 36.27 8.47
CA ARG A 99 -1.76 36.27 8.90
C ARG A 99 -2.46 34.92 8.77
N TYR A 100 -1.86 33.97 8.05
CA TYR A 100 -2.47 32.67 7.74
C TYR A 100 -2.00 31.60 8.74
N ASN A 101 -2.72 30.47 8.82
CA ASN A 101 -2.22 29.28 9.49
C ASN A 101 -1.33 28.45 8.55
N SER A 102 -0.48 27.55 9.08
CA SER A 102 0.48 26.80 8.27
C SER A 102 -0.17 26.01 7.13
N ASN A 103 -1.33 25.39 7.37
CA ASN A 103 -2.03 24.60 6.36
C ASN A 103 -2.57 25.48 5.22
N GLN A 104 -3.13 26.66 5.52
CA GLN A 104 -3.56 27.62 4.49
C GLN A 104 -2.40 28.11 3.62
N ILE A 105 -1.20 28.28 4.20
CA ILE A 105 0.01 28.65 3.44
C ILE A 105 0.40 27.49 2.51
N ILE A 106 0.36 26.26 3.02
CA ILE A 106 0.65 25.03 2.27
C ILE A 106 -0.35 24.85 1.10
N ASP A 107 -1.65 25.05 1.32
CA ASP A 107 -2.67 24.97 0.28
C ASP A 107 -2.42 25.98 -0.86
N VAL A 108 -2.09 27.23 -0.51
CA VAL A 108 -1.74 28.29 -1.49
C VAL A 108 -0.49 27.93 -2.29
N ILE A 109 0.52 27.32 -1.66
CA ILE A 109 1.72 26.83 -2.36
C ILE A 109 1.34 25.78 -3.41
N PHE A 110 0.49 24.81 -3.07
CA PHE A 110 0.05 23.79 -4.02
C PHE A 110 -0.80 24.36 -5.15
N GLU A 111 -1.68 25.33 -4.88
CA GLU A 111 -2.40 26.04 -5.94
C GLU A 111 -1.45 26.76 -6.91
N MET A 112 -0.39 27.38 -6.40
CA MET A 112 0.62 28.06 -7.23
C MET A 112 1.39 27.08 -8.10
N ASP A 113 1.82 25.93 -7.56
CA ASP A 113 2.49 24.88 -8.32
C ASP A 113 1.57 24.26 -9.40
N VAL A 114 0.28 24.01 -9.09
CA VAL A 114 -0.71 23.50 -10.05
C VAL A 114 -0.97 24.51 -11.19
N LYS A 115 -1.08 25.81 -10.88
CA LYS A 115 -1.23 26.87 -11.90
C LYS A 115 -0.01 26.97 -12.80
N LYS A 116 1.19 26.83 -12.24
CA LYS A 116 2.48 26.85 -12.97
C LYS A 116 2.65 25.65 -13.88
N ASN A 117 2.20 24.46 -13.46
CA ASN A 117 2.22 23.24 -14.26
C ASN A 117 1.20 23.27 -15.42
N LYS A 118 0.08 23.99 -15.27
CA LYS A 118 -0.87 24.21 -16.38
C LYS A 118 -0.31 25.17 -17.45
N THR A 119 0.33 26.27 -17.04
CA THR A 119 0.93 27.22 -18.02
C THR A 119 2.14 26.65 -18.75
N SER A 120 2.84 25.66 -18.19
CA SER A 120 3.96 25.00 -18.88
C SER A 120 3.55 23.85 -19.81
N GLN A 121 2.29 23.42 -19.83
CA GLN A 121 1.78 22.44 -20.81
C GLN A 121 1.32 23.07 -22.14
N GLU A 122 0.96 24.36 -22.15
CA GLU A 122 0.55 25.08 -23.38
C GLU A 122 1.74 25.65 -24.19
N GLY A 123 2.97 25.56 -23.67
CA GLY A 123 4.17 26.12 -24.29
C GLY A 123 5.13 25.13 -24.95
N ILE A 124 4.85 23.82 -24.95
CA ILE A 124 5.76 22.78 -25.45
C ILE A 124 5.40 22.41 -26.90
N SER A 125 5.66 23.33 -27.82
CA SER A 125 5.65 23.05 -29.27
C SER A 125 6.85 23.62 -30.04
N ASP A 126 7.69 24.44 -29.41
CA ASP A 126 8.85 25.07 -30.03
C ASP A 126 10.10 25.06 -29.14
N LEU A 127 11.27 25.27 -29.76
CA LEU A 127 12.60 25.46 -29.16
C LEU A 127 13.38 24.20 -28.73
N ASN A 128 13.54 23.27 -29.68
CA ASN A 128 14.82 22.56 -29.82
C ASN A 128 15.91 23.53 -30.33
N SER A 129 16.44 24.40 -29.47
CA SER A 129 17.64 25.21 -29.80
C SER A 129 18.32 25.82 -28.57
N VAL A 130 19.65 26.00 -28.67
CA VAL A 130 20.53 26.75 -27.75
C VAL A 130 20.89 26.06 -26.43
N LEU A 131 21.67 24.98 -26.54
CA LEU A 131 22.73 24.68 -25.56
C LEU A 131 24.06 25.24 -26.08
N ASN A 132 24.39 26.48 -25.67
CA ASN A 132 25.75 27.05 -25.69
C ASN A 132 25.72 28.46 -25.09
N THR A 133 26.39 28.69 -23.94
CA THR A 133 27.59 29.57 -23.83
C THR A 133 28.01 29.86 -22.37
N THR A 134 29.32 29.70 -22.12
CA THR A 134 30.21 30.51 -21.27
C THR A 134 29.88 30.83 -19.79
N SER A 135 30.51 30.05 -18.90
CA SER A 135 31.63 30.44 -18.01
C SER A 135 31.98 31.90 -17.67
N ARG A 136 32.65 32.04 -16.49
CA ARG A 136 33.39 33.21 -15.90
C ARG A 136 32.51 34.17 -15.07
N LEU A 137 32.98 34.86 -14.01
CA LEU A 137 34.25 34.87 -13.24
C LEU A 137 33.94 34.45 -11.76
N ASN A 138 34.74 34.55 -10.69
CA ASN A 138 36.12 35.06 -10.44
C ASN A 138 36.76 34.34 -9.21
N THR A 139 37.92 34.83 -8.73
CA THR A 139 38.70 34.33 -7.56
C THR A 139 39.01 35.45 -6.54
N LEU A 140 39.06 35.18 -5.22
CA LEU A 140 40.27 35.24 -4.36
C LEU A 140 39.97 34.94 -2.86
N ASP A 141 41.04 34.79 -2.08
CA ASP A 141 41.14 34.54 -0.62
C ASP A 141 40.59 33.20 -0.09
N SER A 142 41.34 32.40 0.69
CA SER A 142 42.68 32.59 1.28
C SER A 142 43.44 31.25 1.43
N LEU A 143 44.77 31.32 1.44
CA LEU A 143 45.64 30.18 1.76
C LEU A 143 45.60 29.89 3.26
N VAL A 144 45.61 28.60 3.66
CA VAL A 144 46.45 27.98 4.73
C VAL A 144 45.93 26.59 5.12
N HIS A 145 46.86 25.61 5.12
CA HIS A 145 46.78 24.22 5.63
C HIS A 145 46.11 23.10 4.81
N ASN A 146 46.96 22.12 4.45
CA ASN A 146 46.63 20.85 3.79
C ASN A 146 45.84 19.89 4.70
N LYS A 147 44.57 19.62 4.37
CA LYS A 147 43.86 18.36 4.71
C LYS A 147 42.74 18.08 3.68
N THR A 148 43.08 17.58 2.50
CA THR A 148 42.08 17.25 1.46
C THR A 148 42.23 15.83 0.94
N ASN A 149 41.53 14.92 1.62
CA ASN A 149 40.82 13.80 1.01
C ASN A 149 39.53 13.52 1.82
N ILE A 150 38.72 14.57 2.00
CA ILE A 150 37.35 14.46 2.51
C ILE A 150 36.44 14.48 1.29
N VAL A 151 35.88 13.31 0.95
CA VAL A 151 34.91 13.17 -0.14
C VAL A 151 33.53 13.55 0.41
N TYR A 152 33.02 14.71 0.02
CA TYR A 152 31.66 15.12 0.35
C TYR A 152 30.65 14.35 -0.51
N ASN A 153 29.62 13.77 0.12
CA ASN A 153 28.49 13.17 -0.59
C ASN A 153 27.48 14.27 -0.95
N SER A 154 27.19 14.43 -2.24
CA SER A 154 26.17 15.37 -2.75
C SER A 154 24.72 14.86 -2.60
N PHE A 155 24.54 13.63 -2.11
CA PHE A 155 23.25 13.00 -1.84
C PHE A 155 23.32 12.17 -0.55
N THR A 156 22.23 12.13 0.21
CA THR A 156 22.11 11.31 1.43
C THR A 156 21.98 9.83 1.06
N ASN A 157 22.79 8.99 1.69
CA ASN A 157 22.72 7.53 1.55
C ASN A 157 22.52 6.90 2.93
N SER A 158 21.55 6.00 3.07
CA SER A 158 21.08 5.49 4.37
C SER A 158 22.02 4.49 5.05
N VAL A 159 23.09 4.08 4.37
CA VAL A 159 24.13 3.18 4.88
C VAL A 159 25.45 3.94 5.04
N ALA A 160 25.54 4.72 6.12
CA ALA A 160 26.77 5.42 6.46
C ALA A 160 27.84 4.42 6.96
N PRO A 161 29.10 4.50 6.48
CA PRO A 161 30.20 3.73 7.05
C PRO A 161 30.54 4.26 8.45
N GLY A 162 30.54 3.39 9.46
CA GLY A 162 31.09 3.70 10.79
C GLY A 162 32.62 3.57 10.80
N ASP A 163 33.27 4.10 11.84
CA ASP A 163 34.75 4.18 11.95
C ASP A 163 35.49 2.82 11.90
N LEU A 164 34.76 1.71 12.06
CA LEU A 164 35.28 0.34 11.92
C LEU A 164 35.16 -0.24 10.50
N ASN A 165 34.51 0.44 9.56
CA ASN A 165 34.29 -0.08 8.21
C ASN A 165 34.11 1.07 7.19
N SER A 166 35.23 1.70 6.78
CA SER A 166 35.30 2.94 5.99
C SER A 166 34.83 2.87 4.53
N ILE A 167 34.22 1.77 4.11
CA ILE A 167 33.85 1.53 2.70
C ILE A 167 32.50 2.19 2.39
N LYS A 168 32.55 3.29 1.62
CA LYS A 168 31.36 3.93 1.01
C LYS A 168 30.66 2.95 0.08
N ARG A 169 29.53 2.38 0.53
CA ARG A 169 28.67 1.54 -0.29
C ARG A 169 27.92 2.42 -1.30
N ILE A 170 28.18 2.19 -2.58
CA ILE A 170 27.35 2.72 -3.68
C ILE A 170 26.30 1.66 -3.97
N THR A 171 25.04 2.04 -4.02
CA THR A 171 23.92 1.14 -4.38
C THR A 171 23.24 1.63 -5.64
N GLN A 172 22.69 0.69 -6.41
CA GLN A 172 21.95 0.95 -7.64
C GLN A 172 20.59 0.24 -7.57
N LEU A 173 19.52 0.96 -7.86
CA LEU A 173 18.19 0.36 -8.02
C LEU A 173 18.08 -0.28 -9.42
N THR A 174 17.55 -1.49 -9.47
CA THR A 174 17.36 -2.29 -10.68
C THR A 174 15.96 -2.87 -10.70
N ASN A 175 15.17 -2.58 -11.74
CA ASN A 175 13.82 -3.14 -11.88
C ASN A 175 13.86 -4.45 -12.65
N LEU A 176 13.40 -5.53 -12.01
CA LEU A 176 13.18 -6.84 -12.59
C LEU A 176 11.68 -6.98 -12.89
N ASN A 177 11.32 -6.76 -14.16
CA ASN A 177 9.95 -6.88 -14.65
C ASN A 177 9.65 -8.35 -14.97
N LEU A 178 8.57 -8.89 -14.44
CA LEU A 178 8.19 -10.29 -14.54
C LEU A 178 6.74 -10.42 -15.04
N ASN A 179 6.47 -11.47 -15.82
CA ASN A 179 5.14 -11.85 -16.25
C ASN A 179 5.00 -13.37 -16.16
N SER A 180 3.88 -13.85 -15.61
CA SER A 180 3.63 -15.29 -15.44
C SER A 180 3.58 -16.04 -16.78
N CYS A 181 3.36 -15.37 -17.91
CA CYS A 181 3.40 -16.00 -19.23
C CYS A 181 4.79 -16.54 -19.61
N PHE A 182 5.85 -16.04 -18.97
CA PHE A 182 7.22 -16.53 -19.13
C PHE A 182 7.67 -17.50 -18.02
N ARG A 183 6.72 -18.07 -17.25
CA ARG A 183 7.01 -19.11 -16.24
C ARG A 183 7.56 -20.38 -16.88
N ASN A 184 8.39 -21.11 -16.15
CA ASN A 184 8.92 -22.38 -16.63
C ASN A 184 7.79 -23.42 -16.80
N ASN A 185 7.81 -24.19 -17.89
CA ASN A 185 6.77 -25.16 -18.25
C ASN A 185 5.34 -24.58 -18.23
N TYR A 186 5.10 -23.47 -18.95
CA TYR A 186 3.83 -22.72 -18.99
C TYR A 186 2.54 -23.58 -18.95
N TYR A 187 2.44 -24.62 -19.80
CA TYR A 187 1.26 -25.48 -19.90
C TYR A 187 1.09 -26.51 -18.77
N ALA A 188 2.12 -26.72 -17.95
CA ALA A 188 2.14 -27.69 -16.86
C ALA A 188 2.36 -27.03 -15.47
N SER A 189 2.38 -25.70 -15.40
CA SER A 189 2.61 -24.93 -14.17
C SER A 189 1.48 -23.92 -13.94
N ASN A 190 1.13 -23.72 -12.67
CA ASN A 190 0.07 -22.81 -12.24
C ASN A 190 0.57 -21.35 -12.29
N PRO A 191 -0.12 -20.40 -12.94
CA PRO A 191 0.27 -18.98 -12.90
C PRO A 191 0.33 -18.41 -11.47
N CYS A 192 -0.40 -18.97 -10.51
CA CYS A 192 -0.40 -18.55 -9.10
C CYS A 192 0.57 -19.33 -8.20
N ASP A 193 1.30 -20.33 -8.72
CA ASP A 193 2.31 -21.11 -7.98
C ASP A 193 3.36 -21.66 -8.98
N PHE A 194 4.45 -20.91 -9.17
CA PHE A 194 5.49 -21.25 -10.15
C PHE A 194 6.90 -20.81 -9.75
N GLN A 195 7.89 -21.50 -10.31
CA GLN A 195 9.30 -21.11 -10.23
C GLN A 195 9.69 -20.27 -11.45
N TYR A 196 10.37 -19.17 -11.19
CA TYR A 196 11.01 -18.31 -12.18
C TYR A 196 12.52 -18.41 -12.06
N PHE A 197 13.20 -18.64 -13.18
CA PHE A 197 14.66 -18.74 -13.27
C PHE A 197 15.17 -17.47 -13.93
N ILE A 198 15.98 -16.69 -13.20
CA ILE A 198 16.51 -15.43 -13.72
C ILE A 198 17.63 -15.78 -14.72
N PRO A 199 17.58 -15.33 -15.99
CA PRO A 199 18.52 -15.76 -17.03
C PRO A 199 19.99 -15.47 -16.69
N THR A 200 20.24 -14.40 -15.93
CA THR A 200 21.55 -14.03 -15.40
C THR A 200 21.42 -13.73 -13.92
N GLU A 201 22.22 -14.38 -13.08
CA GLU A 201 22.24 -14.16 -11.62
C GLU A 201 22.45 -12.67 -11.29
N ILE A 202 21.53 -12.10 -10.51
CA ILE A 202 21.62 -10.72 -10.02
C ILE A 202 22.40 -10.76 -8.71
N LYS A 203 23.63 -10.26 -8.74
CA LYS A 203 24.58 -10.35 -7.63
C LYS A 203 24.42 -9.22 -6.63
N ASN A 204 24.82 -9.47 -5.39
CA ASN A 204 24.96 -8.48 -4.33
C ASN A 204 23.69 -7.64 -4.02
N VAL A 205 22.51 -8.26 -4.09
CA VAL A 205 21.24 -7.65 -3.71
C VAL A 205 21.19 -7.43 -2.20
N LEU A 206 20.82 -6.21 -1.78
CA LEU A 206 20.67 -5.78 -0.38
C LEU A 206 19.20 -5.74 0.07
N SER A 207 18.30 -5.39 -0.84
CA SER A 207 16.86 -5.38 -0.60
C SER A 207 16.07 -5.66 -1.88
N MET A 208 14.82 -6.11 -1.73
CA MET A 208 13.86 -6.39 -2.80
C MET A 208 12.51 -5.81 -2.41
N ARG A 209 11.84 -5.12 -3.33
CA ARG A 209 10.53 -4.50 -3.11
C ARG A 209 9.57 -4.81 -4.26
N LEU A 210 8.32 -5.14 -3.96
CA LEU A 210 7.26 -5.15 -4.98
C LEU A 210 6.94 -3.69 -5.36
N ALA A 211 7.25 -3.32 -6.60
CA ALA A 211 7.14 -1.96 -7.10
C ALA A 211 5.80 -1.69 -7.80
N SER A 212 5.37 -2.61 -8.66
CA SER A 212 4.06 -2.64 -9.29
C SER A 212 3.55 -4.08 -9.38
N ILE A 213 2.24 -4.26 -9.50
CA ILE A 213 1.62 -5.54 -9.82
C ILE A 213 0.29 -5.30 -10.54
N GLU A 214 0.05 -6.06 -11.60
CA GLU A 214 -1.10 -5.92 -12.49
C GLU A 214 -1.85 -7.27 -12.57
N ILE A 215 -2.70 -7.54 -11.57
CA ILE A 215 -3.39 -8.84 -11.40
C ILE A 215 -4.83 -8.79 -11.91
N PRO A 216 -5.32 -9.79 -12.67
CA PRO A 216 -6.73 -9.90 -12.99
C PRO A 216 -7.53 -10.49 -11.81
N ASN A 217 -8.70 -9.92 -11.50
CA ASN A 217 -9.66 -10.49 -10.54
C ASN A 217 -10.42 -11.67 -11.17
N ALA A 218 -9.68 -12.70 -11.56
CA ALA A 218 -10.11 -13.80 -12.42
C ALA A 218 -10.63 -15.04 -11.67
N TRP A 219 -10.48 -15.11 -10.34
CA TRP A 219 -10.95 -16.26 -9.55
C TRP A 219 -12.46 -16.21 -9.28
N TYR A 220 -13.07 -17.39 -9.25
CA TYR A 220 -14.50 -17.54 -8.96
C TYR A 220 -14.85 -17.30 -7.49
N LEU A 221 -16.08 -16.80 -7.28
CA LEU A 221 -16.74 -16.66 -5.98
C LEU A 221 -17.07 -18.05 -5.42
N PHE A 222 -17.73 -18.88 -6.24
CA PHE A 222 -18.03 -20.27 -5.94
C PHE A 222 -17.17 -21.17 -6.82
N SER A 223 -16.51 -22.16 -6.21
CA SER A 223 -15.73 -23.17 -6.92
C SER A 223 -15.69 -24.51 -6.19
N ASN A 224 -15.79 -25.58 -6.97
CA ASN A 224 -15.62 -26.95 -6.52
C ASN A 224 -14.21 -27.20 -5.94
N MET A 225 -13.17 -26.55 -6.47
CA MET A 225 -11.81 -26.62 -5.92
C MET A 225 -11.72 -26.01 -4.51
N LYS A 226 -12.49 -24.94 -4.24
CA LYS A 226 -12.58 -24.33 -2.91
C LYS A 226 -13.52 -25.10 -1.96
N LYS A 227 -14.33 -26.03 -2.47
CA LYS A 227 -15.44 -26.70 -1.76
C LYS A 227 -16.43 -25.70 -1.12
N ASN A 228 -16.63 -24.56 -1.78
CA ASN A 228 -17.49 -23.48 -1.28
C ASN A 228 -18.75 -23.26 -2.14
N ASN A 229 -19.03 -24.17 -3.09
CA ASN A 229 -20.16 -24.13 -4.02
C ASN A 229 -21.26 -25.16 -3.70
N THR A 230 -21.24 -25.79 -2.52
CA THR A 230 -22.22 -26.82 -2.13
C THR A 230 -22.67 -26.68 -0.69
N PHE A 231 -23.87 -27.19 -0.42
CA PHE A 231 -24.48 -27.37 0.89
C PHE A 231 -25.54 -28.47 0.83
N LYS A 232 -26.04 -28.94 1.97
CA LYS A 232 -27.10 -29.96 2.03
C LYS A 232 -28.37 -29.39 2.63
N ILE A 233 -29.50 -29.93 2.19
CA ILE A 233 -30.81 -29.72 2.82
C ILE A 233 -31.34 -31.09 3.24
N GLN A 234 -31.67 -31.23 4.52
CA GLN A 234 -32.39 -32.38 5.06
C GLN A 234 -33.85 -31.98 5.23
N ILE A 235 -34.79 -32.76 4.69
CA ILE A 235 -36.24 -32.52 4.79
C ILE A 235 -36.87 -33.67 5.57
N CYS A 236 -37.62 -33.33 6.61
CA CYS A 236 -38.42 -34.27 7.39
C CYS A 236 -39.89 -34.07 7.01
N GLN A 237 -40.51 -35.10 6.44
CA GLN A 237 -41.94 -35.12 6.09
C GLN A 237 -42.63 -36.29 6.80
N GLY A 238 -43.25 -36.01 7.95
CA GLY A 238 -43.84 -37.04 8.80
C GLY A 238 -42.75 -37.91 9.44
N ASN A 239 -42.64 -39.17 8.98
CA ASN A 239 -41.62 -40.14 9.43
C ASN A 239 -40.52 -40.38 8.38
N GLU A 240 -40.53 -39.66 7.25
CA GLU A 240 -39.56 -39.84 6.17
C GLU A 240 -38.56 -38.68 6.14
N ASP A 241 -37.27 -39.03 6.13
CA ASP A 241 -36.16 -38.10 6.07
C ASP A 241 -35.47 -38.18 4.69
N TYR A 242 -35.43 -37.07 3.99
CA TYR A 242 -34.79 -36.91 2.69
C TYR A 242 -33.55 -36.01 2.81
N THR A 243 -32.44 -36.37 2.17
CA THR A 243 -31.23 -35.52 2.14
C THR A 243 -30.86 -35.19 0.70
N PHE A 244 -30.82 -33.89 0.39
CA PHE A 244 -30.46 -33.36 -0.91
C PHE A 244 -29.12 -32.64 -0.84
N VAL A 245 -28.28 -32.83 -1.84
CA VAL A 245 -27.04 -32.06 -2.03
C VAL A 245 -27.31 -30.99 -3.08
N ILE A 246 -27.19 -29.72 -2.69
CA ILE A 246 -27.31 -28.56 -3.56
C ILE A 246 -25.90 -28.18 -3.99
N GLN A 247 -25.69 -27.96 -5.29
CA GLN A 247 -24.40 -27.54 -5.82
C GLN A 247 -24.61 -26.49 -6.91
N VAL A 248 -23.88 -25.37 -6.81
CA VAL A 248 -23.83 -24.36 -7.88
C VAL A 248 -22.58 -24.58 -8.75
N PRO A 249 -22.64 -24.32 -10.06
CA PRO A 249 -21.46 -24.34 -10.93
C PRO A 249 -20.37 -23.39 -10.45
N ASP A 250 -19.15 -23.65 -10.91
CA ASP A 250 -18.01 -22.76 -10.67
C ASP A 250 -18.25 -21.42 -11.40
N GLY A 251 -18.19 -20.30 -10.67
CA GLY A 251 -18.59 -19.01 -11.23
C GLY A 251 -18.59 -17.83 -10.27
N ASN A 252 -18.91 -16.66 -10.84
CA ASN A 252 -19.21 -15.43 -10.10
C ASN A 252 -20.70 -15.14 -10.28
N TYR A 253 -21.40 -14.83 -9.20
CA TYR A 253 -22.84 -14.62 -9.17
C TYR A 253 -23.17 -13.35 -8.40
N ASP A 254 -24.13 -12.58 -8.90
CA ASP A 254 -24.82 -11.53 -8.16
C ASP A 254 -26.09 -12.09 -7.48
N SER A 255 -26.84 -11.22 -6.80
CA SER A 255 -28.05 -11.63 -6.06
C SER A 255 -29.10 -12.26 -6.97
N ASP A 256 -29.34 -11.67 -8.14
CA ASP A 256 -30.43 -12.04 -9.04
C ASP A 256 -30.09 -13.35 -9.78
N THR A 257 -28.87 -13.47 -10.29
CA THR A 257 -28.39 -14.67 -10.99
C THR A 257 -28.30 -15.88 -10.05
N LEU A 258 -27.82 -15.71 -8.81
CA LEU A 258 -27.80 -16.79 -7.83
C LEU A 258 -29.21 -17.22 -7.41
N GLN A 259 -30.08 -16.25 -7.14
CA GLN A 259 -31.48 -16.49 -6.77
C GLN A 259 -32.22 -17.25 -7.87
N ASN A 260 -32.11 -16.77 -9.12
CA ASN A 260 -32.73 -17.40 -10.28
C ASN A 260 -32.20 -18.83 -10.50
N TYR A 261 -30.88 -19.02 -10.45
CA TYR A 261 -30.28 -20.35 -10.62
C TYR A 261 -30.80 -21.36 -9.59
N LEU A 262 -30.79 -20.99 -8.31
CA LEU A 262 -31.23 -21.87 -7.23
C LEU A 262 -32.74 -22.20 -7.33
N ASN A 263 -33.58 -21.20 -7.63
CA ASN A 263 -35.03 -21.41 -7.73
C ASN A 263 -35.45 -22.26 -8.93
N THR A 264 -34.84 -22.04 -10.09
CA THR A 264 -35.14 -22.78 -11.33
C THR A 264 -34.49 -24.17 -11.40
N THR A 265 -33.38 -24.42 -10.68
CA THR A 265 -32.67 -25.71 -10.73
C THR A 265 -33.08 -26.68 -9.61
N TYR A 266 -33.45 -26.15 -8.45
CA TYR A 266 -33.67 -26.93 -7.22
C TYR A 266 -34.95 -26.60 -6.46
N PHE A 267 -35.42 -25.35 -6.42
CA PHE A 267 -36.52 -24.95 -5.53
C PHE A 267 -37.85 -24.73 -6.28
N TYR A 268 -38.71 -23.82 -5.80
CA TYR A 268 -40.12 -23.71 -6.23
C TYR A 268 -40.40 -23.48 -7.73
N GLU A 269 -39.40 -23.15 -8.56
CA GLU A 269 -39.54 -22.97 -10.01
C GLU A 269 -38.92 -24.12 -10.81
N ALA A 270 -38.35 -25.13 -10.14
CA ALA A 270 -37.77 -26.29 -10.80
C ALA A 270 -38.87 -27.23 -11.35
N GLU A 271 -38.63 -27.78 -12.54
CA GLU A 271 -39.51 -28.77 -13.18
C GLU A 271 -39.51 -30.14 -12.45
N LYS A 272 -38.64 -30.33 -11.46
CA LYS A 272 -38.51 -31.58 -10.70
C LYS A 272 -39.60 -31.68 -9.64
N ASP A 273 -40.34 -32.79 -9.67
CA ASP A 273 -41.36 -33.09 -8.67
C ASP A 273 -40.77 -33.77 -7.43
N ASP A 274 -39.98 -33.03 -6.65
CA ASP A 274 -39.40 -33.48 -5.38
C ASP A 274 -39.74 -32.53 -4.20
N CYS A 275 -39.30 -32.87 -2.98
CA CYS A 275 -39.62 -32.10 -1.78
C CYS A 275 -38.99 -30.68 -1.74
N LEU A 276 -37.95 -30.40 -2.53
CA LEU A 276 -37.29 -29.09 -2.55
C LEU A 276 -38.16 -28.00 -3.19
N LYS A 277 -39.13 -28.36 -4.05
CA LYS A 277 -40.10 -27.43 -4.65
C LYS A 277 -40.92 -26.65 -3.61
N TYR A 278 -41.00 -27.14 -2.37
CA TYR A 278 -41.70 -26.48 -1.29
C TYR A 278 -40.87 -25.38 -0.60
N ILE A 279 -39.57 -25.33 -0.86
CA ILE A 279 -38.66 -24.27 -0.41
C ILE A 279 -38.59 -23.20 -1.52
N LYS A 280 -38.29 -21.96 -1.13
CA LYS A 280 -37.93 -20.85 -1.99
C LYS A 280 -36.71 -20.16 -1.40
N PHE A 281 -35.76 -19.81 -2.26
CA PHE A 281 -34.60 -19.00 -1.89
C PHE A 281 -34.78 -17.57 -2.40
N SER A 282 -34.38 -16.57 -1.61
CA SER A 282 -34.30 -15.19 -2.06
C SER A 282 -33.19 -14.41 -1.36
N ILE A 283 -32.77 -13.31 -1.98
CA ILE A 283 -31.85 -12.33 -1.37
C ILE A 283 -32.59 -11.00 -1.33
N ASP A 284 -32.76 -10.44 -0.13
CA ASP A 284 -33.49 -9.18 0.04
C ASP A 284 -32.72 -8.01 -0.60
N PRO A 285 -33.33 -7.21 -1.50
CA PRO A 285 -32.60 -6.23 -2.32
C PRO A 285 -32.12 -5.00 -1.54
N TYR A 286 -32.55 -4.80 -0.29
CA TYR A 286 -32.17 -3.66 0.54
C TYR A 286 -31.15 -4.02 1.62
N SER A 287 -31.34 -5.17 2.28
CA SER A 287 -30.48 -5.69 3.35
C SER A 287 -29.45 -6.70 2.87
N PHE A 288 -29.53 -7.15 1.62
CA PHE A 288 -28.69 -8.20 1.01
C PHE A 288 -28.65 -9.50 1.81
N LYS A 289 -29.66 -9.76 2.65
CA LYS A 289 -29.74 -10.99 3.46
C LYS A 289 -30.39 -12.11 2.67
N SER A 290 -29.79 -13.28 2.72
CA SER A 290 -30.34 -14.50 2.17
C SER A 290 -31.50 -15.00 3.03
N LEU A 291 -32.54 -15.52 2.38
CA LEU A 291 -33.74 -16.07 2.98
C LEU A 291 -34.05 -17.41 2.34
N PHE A 292 -34.26 -18.44 3.15
CA PHE A 292 -35.01 -19.63 2.73
C PHE A 292 -36.39 -19.57 3.38
N GLU A 293 -37.45 -19.75 2.59
CA GLU A 293 -38.84 -19.73 3.05
C GLU A 293 -39.64 -20.90 2.45
N LEU A 294 -40.63 -21.41 3.20
CA LEU A 294 -41.57 -22.39 2.68
C LEU A 294 -42.65 -21.69 1.85
N THR A 295 -42.95 -22.26 0.69
CA THR A 295 -44.08 -21.90 -0.16
C THR A 295 -45.41 -22.14 0.57
N GLN A 296 -46.49 -21.47 0.15
CA GLN A 296 -47.81 -21.62 0.78
C GLN A 296 -48.40 -23.04 0.69
N ASN A 297 -47.91 -23.86 -0.25
CA ASN A 297 -48.45 -25.19 -0.56
C ASN A 297 -47.66 -26.33 0.11
N HIS A 298 -46.80 -26.05 1.10
CA HIS A 298 -46.01 -27.08 1.78
C HIS A 298 -46.87 -28.07 2.58
N PRO A 299 -46.48 -29.36 2.67
CA PRO A 299 -47.19 -30.35 3.47
C PRO A 299 -47.28 -30.01 4.97
N TYR A 300 -48.33 -30.46 5.65
CA TYR A 300 -48.44 -30.29 7.10
C TYR A 300 -47.27 -30.98 7.83
N GLY A 301 -46.65 -30.25 8.77
CA GLY A 301 -45.52 -30.76 9.55
C GLY A 301 -44.19 -30.79 8.80
N PHE A 302 -44.12 -30.27 7.57
CA PHE A 302 -42.88 -30.16 6.80
C PHE A 302 -41.83 -29.35 7.57
N LYS A 303 -40.64 -29.93 7.74
CA LYS A 303 -39.49 -29.28 8.34
C LYS A 303 -38.28 -29.48 7.45
N TYR A 304 -37.37 -28.52 7.47
CA TYR A 304 -36.07 -28.67 6.84
C TYR A 304 -34.94 -28.21 7.73
N SER A 305 -33.75 -28.72 7.45
CA SER A 305 -32.49 -28.33 8.07
C SER A 305 -31.47 -28.07 6.97
N ILE A 306 -30.65 -27.03 7.11
CA ILE A 306 -29.60 -26.68 6.15
C ILE A 306 -28.25 -26.95 6.80
N GLU A 307 -27.37 -27.69 6.12
CA GLU A 307 -26.00 -27.98 6.55
C GLU A 307 -25.00 -27.43 5.52
N PHE A 308 -24.13 -26.52 5.95
CA PHE A 308 -23.17 -25.82 5.08
C PHE A 308 -21.76 -26.42 5.09
N VAL A 309 -21.49 -27.39 5.97
CA VAL A 309 -20.20 -28.08 6.08
C VAL A 309 -20.30 -29.52 5.60
N GLU A 310 -19.28 -30.02 4.92
CA GLU A 310 -19.14 -31.45 4.62
C GLU A 310 -18.71 -32.25 5.85
N ASN A 311 -17.91 -31.64 6.73
CA ASN A 311 -17.30 -32.27 7.90
C ASN A 311 -16.95 -31.23 8.99
N LEU A 312 -16.82 -31.69 10.23
CA LEU A 312 -16.57 -30.84 11.41
C LEU A 312 -15.24 -30.08 11.39
N ASN A 313 -14.28 -30.49 10.55
CA ASN A 313 -12.96 -29.83 10.43
C ASN A 313 -12.93 -28.77 9.31
N GLN A 314 -14.01 -28.63 8.52
CA GLN A 314 -14.09 -27.61 7.48
C GLN A 314 -14.22 -26.23 8.13
N ASN A 315 -13.32 -25.32 7.77
CA ASN A 315 -13.44 -23.91 8.17
C ASN A 315 -14.75 -23.34 7.58
N ILE A 316 -15.70 -23.02 8.47
CA ILE A 316 -17.01 -22.46 8.11
C ILE A 316 -16.91 -21.22 7.21
N MET A 317 -15.85 -20.40 7.36
CA MET A 317 -15.62 -19.20 6.57
C MET A 317 -15.29 -19.48 5.09
N ASN A 318 -15.08 -20.75 4.73
CA ASN A 318 -14.88 -21.23 3.36
C ASN A 318 -16.10 -22.01 2.82
N THR A 319 -17.27 -21.93 3.46
CA THR A 319 -18.49 -22.62 3.01
C THR A 319 -19.36 -21.73 2.12
N MET A 320 -20.27 -22.34 1.34
CA MET A 320 -21.28 -21.58 0.60
C MET A 320 -22.16 -20.75 1.56
N GLY A 321 -22.49 -21.32 2.73
CA GLY A 321 -23.28 -20.64 3.76
C GLY A 321 -22.66 -19.32 4.22
N TRP A 322 -21.33 -19.27 4.37
CA TRP A 322 -20.65 -18.04 4.76
C TRP A 322 -20.80 -16.93 3.71
N THR A 323 -20.63 -17.26 2.43
CA THR A 323 -20.88 -16.35 1.30
C THR A 323 -22.33 -15.90 1.25
N LEU A 324 -23.29 -16.80 1.51
CA LEU A 324 -24.73 -16.51 1.64
C LEU A 324 -25.09 -15.67 2.87
N GLY A 325 -24.14 -15.41 3.77
CA GLY A 325 -24.35 -14.60 4.98
C GLY A 325 -24.68 -15.39 6.25
N PHE A 326 -24.85 -16.71 6.17
CA PHE A 326 -25.10 -17.59 7.32
C PHE A 326 -23.82 -17.78 8.15
N ARG A 327 -23.97 -17.96 9.47
CA ARG A 327 -22.84 -18.00 10.43
C ARG A 327 -22.76 -19.27 11.27
N LEU A 328 -23.73 -20.19 11.16
CA LEU A 328 -23.69 -21.52 11.79
C LEU A 328 -23.44 -22.62 10.75
N ALA A 329 -22.80 -23.71 11.18
CA ALA A 329 -22.49 -24.85 10.33
C ALA A 329 -23.75 -25.61 9.88
N LYS A 330 -24.79 -25.59 10.73
CA LYS A 330 -26.09 -26.21 10.50
C LYS A 330 -27.20 -25.37 11.14
N TYR A 331 -28.35 -25.31 10.47
CA TYR A 331 -29.61 -24.76 10.98
C TYR A 331 -30.64 -25.88 10.95
N GLU A 332 -31.32 -26.15 12.07
CA GLU A 332 -32.16 -27.34 12.22
C GLU A 332 -33.64 -27.02 12.45
N ASN A 333 -34.52 -27.95 12.03
CA ASN A 333 -35.95 -27.95 12.36
C ASN A 333 -36.73 -26.68 11.93
N ILE A 334 -36.37 -26.09 10.79
CA ILE A 334 -37.01 -24.89 10.25
C ILE A 334 -38.41 -25.24 9.74
N THR A 335 -39.43 -24.60 10.31
CA THR A 335 -40.88 -24.83 10.06
C THR A 335 -41.55 -23.74 9.21
N GLY A 336 -40.78 -22.80 8.67
CA GLY A 336 -41.34 -21.65 7.93
C GLY A 336 -40.28 -20.91 7.14
N LYS A 337 -39.46 -20.10 7.80
CA LYS A 337 -38.37 -19.37 7.13
C LYS A 337 -37.14 -19.20 8.00
N ILE A 338 -35.97 -19.12 7.39
CA ILE A 338 -34.69 -18.77 8.02
C ILE A 338 -34.00 -17.68 7.20
N GLN A 339 -33.52 -16.64 7.87
CA GLN A 339 -32.80 -15.51 7.26
C GLN A 339 -31.37 -15.47 7.79
N SER A 340 -30.42 -15.10 6.94
CA SER A 340 -29.00 -15.01 7.29
C SER A 340 -28.69 -13.91 8.32
N GLU A 341 -27.71 -14.14 9.18
CA GLU A 341 -27.25 -13.14 10.16
C GLU A 341 -26.46 -12.02 9.47
N GLY A 342 -25.59 -12.39 8.54
CA GLY A 342 -24.84 -11.48 7.67
C GLY A 342 -25.47 -11.28 6.29
N LEU A 343 -24.85 -10.42 5.49
CA LEU A 343 -25.21 -10.16 4.09
C LEU A 343 -24.60 -11.22 3.17
N PHE A 344 -25.19 -11.40 1.99
CA PHE A 344 -24.61 -12.09 0.84
C PHE A 344 -23.39 -11.30 0.33
N ASP A 345 -22.22 -11.95 0.28
CA ASP A 345 -20.95 -11.34 -0.11
C ASP A 345 -20.52 -11.77 -1.51
N ALA A 346 -21.15 -11.20 -2.54
CA ALA A 346 -20.77 -11.40 -3.94
C ALA A 346 -19.34 -10.90 -4.27
N GLY A 347 -18.78 -10.00 -3.44
CA GLY A 347 -17.44 -9.45 -3.64
C GLY A 347 -16.32 -10.46 -3.29
N GLY A 348 -16.52 -11.22 -2.21
CA GLY A 348 -15.59 -12.26 -1.78
C GLY A 348 -14.25 -11.71 -1.26
N ASP A 349 -13.14 -12.18 -1.83
CA ASP A 349 -11.80 -11.89 -1.32
C ASP A 349 -11.36 -10.44 -1.63
N ARG A 350 -11.37 -9.59 -0.59
CA ARG A 350 -11.01 -8.16 -0.62
C ARG A 350 -9.51 -7.87 -0.75
N TYR A 351 -8.66 -8.87 -0.54
CA TYR A 351 -7.21 -8.78 -0.64
C TYR A 351 -6.62 -10.17 -0.87
N ILE A 352 -5.40 -10.19 -1.40
CA ILE A 352 -4.58 -11.38 -1.62
C ILE A 352 -3.20 -11.14 -1.02
N TYR A 353 -2.44 -12.20 -0.77
CA TYR A 353 -1.02 -12.12 -0.40
C TYR A 353 -0.14 -12.58 -1.55
N MET A 354 0.96 -11.88 -1.78
CA MET A 354 2.04 -12.36 -2.63
C MET A 354 3.16 -12.93 -1.76
N SER A 355 3.56 -14.16 -2.04
CA SER A 355 4.72 -14.83 -1.44
C SER A 355 5.82 -14.95 -2.49
N ILE A 356 7.06 -14.66 -2.11
CA ILE A 356 8.24 -14.86 -2.97
C ILE A 356 9.30 -15.54 -2.15
N THR A 357 9.64 -16.79 -2.44
CA THR A 357 10.80 -17.47 -1.86
C THR A 357 12.01 -17.28 -2.78
N ASP A 358 13.11 -16.78 -2.22
CA ASP A 358 14.37 -16.46 -2.92
C ASP A 358 15.50 -17.48 -2.63
N TYR A 359 15.21 -18.48 -1.78
CA TYR A 359 16.13 -19.50 -1.29
C TYR A 359 17.36 -18.96 -0.51
N GLN A 360 17.29 -17.74 0.02
CA GLN A 360 18.36 -17.11 0.81
C GLN A 360 18.11 -17.24 2.32
N TYR A 361 19.10 -17.73 3.07
CA TYR A 361 19.01 -17.87 4.53
C TYR A 361 19.15 -16.54 5.30
N ASN A 362 19.73 -15.51 4.68
CA ASN A 362 20.02 -14.21 5.31
C ASN A 362 18.91 -13.17 5.08
N ASN A 363 17.64 -13.60 4.99
CA ASN A 363 16.51 -12.70 4.82
C ASN A 363 15.93 -12.23 6.18
N ASN A 364 15.25 -11.09 6.18
CA ASN A 364 14.40 -10.67 7.28
C ASN A 364 12.94 -10.69 6.83
N MET A 365 12.08 -11.43 7.53
CA MET A 365 10.64 -11.41 7.30
C MET A 365 10.06 -10.08 7.80
N SER A 366 9.62 -9.24 6.87
CA SER A 366 8.96 -7.95 7.14
C SER A 366 7.46 -8.08 7.34
N ASN A 367 6.81 -9.00 6.61
CA ASN A 367 5.39 -9.25 6.69
C ASN A 367 5.11 -10.52 7.49
N ILE A 368 4.31 -10.36 8.54
CA ILE A 368 3.78 -11.46 9.35
C ILE A 368 2.26 -11.52 9.12
N VAL A 369 1.78 -12.68 8.68
CA VAL A 369 0.33 -12.95 8.56
C VAL A 369 -0.10 -13.82 9.74
N GLY A 370 -0.84 -13.21 10.67
CA GLY A 370 -1.40 -13.89 11.84
C GLY A 370 -2.82 -14.40 11.60
N PHE A 371 -3.09 -15.60 12.11
CA PHE A 371 -4.40 -16.19 12.32
C PHE A 371 -4.66 -16.30 13.84
N ASP A 372 -5.86 -16.72 14.27
CA ASP A 372 -6.28 -16.78 15.68
C ASP A 372 -5.24 -17.43 16.63
N LYS A 373 -4.62 -18.54 16.20
CA LYS A 373 -3.66 -19.32 17.02
C LYS A 373 -2.43 -19.80 16.24
N SER A 374 -2.17 -19.22 15.07
CA SER A 374 -1.07 -19.62 14.19
C SER A 374 -0.62 -18.47 13.30
N MET A 375 0.49 -18.65 12.60
CA MET A 375 1.03 -17.70 11.64
C MET A 375 1.19 -18.42 10.29
N LEU A 376 1.03 -17.70 9.19
CA LEU A 376 1.28 -18.27 7.87
C LEU A 376 2.80 -18.46 7.68
N ASN A 377 3.23 -19.71 7.48
CA ASN A 377 4.63 -20.06 7.24
C ASN A 377 4.99 -19.94 5.76
N GLU A 378 4.90 -18.72 5.22
CA GLU A 378 5.19 -18.38 3.81
C GLU A 378 5.99 -17.07 3.74
N ASP A 379 6.82 -16.94 2.72
CA ASP A 379 7.70 -15.79 2.47
C ASP A 379 6.96 -14.57 1.90
N ILE A 380 5.96 -14.05 2.65
CA ILE A 380 5.08 -12.96 2.21
C ILE A 380 5.88 -11.66 1.93
N ILE A 381 5.77 -11.15 0.70
CA ILE A 381 6.39 -9.89 0.29
C ILE A 381 5.41 -8.72 0.33
N ALA A 382 4.11 -8.96 0.11
CA ALA A 382 3.08 -7.92 0.05
C ALA A 382 1.67 -8.45 0.35
N LYS A 383 0.82 -7.57 0.87
CA LYS A 383 -0.65 -7.71 0.90
C LYS A 383 -1.25 -6.76 -0.14
N ILE A 384 -1.93 -7.31 -1.14
CA ILE A 384 -2.45 -6.55 -2.29
C ILE A 384 -3.97 -6.39 -2.12
N PRO A 385 -4.51 -5.17 -2.03
CA PRO A 385 -5.95 -4.95 -1.93
C PRO A 385 -6.64 -5.11 -3.29
N ILE A 386 -7.78 -5.79 -3.31
CA ILE A 386 -8.62 -5.96 -4.50
C ILE A 386 -9.66 -4.85 -4.50
N VAL A 387 -9.33 -3.75 -5.18
CA VAL A 387 -10.13 -2.51 -5.22
C VAL A 387 -11.23 -2.53 -6.30
N ASN A 388 -11.05 -3.34 -7.35
CA ASN A 388 -11.93 -3.39 -8.51
C ASN A 388 -12.74 -4.71 -8.56
N GLY A 389 -13.89 -4.69 -9.26
CA GLY A 389 -14.82 -5.82 -9.35
C GLY A 389 -14.27 -7.07 -10.06
N LYS A 390 -15.11 -8.11 -10.19
CA LYS A 390 -14.71 -9.33 -10.90
C LYS A 390 -14.33 -9.07 -12.36
N LEU A 391 -13.37 -9.84 -12.87
CA LEU A 391 -12.78 -9.75 -14.22
C LEU A 391 -12.07 -8.42 -14.56
N SER A 392 -11.94 -7.49 -13.61
CA SER A 392 -11.14 -6.28 -13.78
C SER A 392 -9.65 -6.52 -13.49
N MET A 393 -8.80 -5.61 -13.96
CA MET A 393 -7.39 -5.55 -13.55
C MET A 393 -7.27 -4.72 -12.27
N VAL A 394 -6.48 -5.23 -11.33
CA VAL A 394 -6.01 -4.53 -10.13
C VAL A 394 -4.59 -4.09 -10.37
N ILE A 395 -4.35 -2.77 -10.30
CA ILE A 395 -3.03 -2.14 -10.41
C ILE A 395 -2.70 -1.56 -9.04
N ASP A 396 -1.57 -1.96 -8.45
CA ASP A 396 -1.13 -1.48 -7.13
C ASP A 396 0.30 -0.94 -7.14
N GLU A 397 0.42 0.34 -7.48
CA GLU A 397 1.66 1.14 -7.48
C GLU A 397 1.96 1.82 -6.12
N THR A 398 1.21 1.51 -5.05
CA THR A 398 1.28 2.29 -3.80
C THR A 398 2.69 2.34 -3.19
N GLN A 399 3.20 3.56 -3.00
CA GLN A 399 4.60 3.84 -2.63
C GLN A 399 4.96 3.57 -1.16
N ASN A 400 4.18 2.80 -0.39
CA ASN A 400 4.54 2.49 1.00
C ASN A 400 5.69 1.45 1.03
N PRO A 401 6.95 1.83 1.31
CA PRO A 401 8.09 0.94 1.10
C PRO A 401 8.16 -0.14 2.18
N LEU A 402 7.60 0.12 3.37
CA LEU A 402 7.63 -0.77 4.52
C LEU A 402 6.65 -1.95 4.36
N ALA A 403 5.56 -1.76 3.62
CA ALA A 403 4.51 -2.77 3.43
C ALA A 403 4.78 -3.79 2.29
N LYS A 404 5.87 -3.60 1.53
CA LYS A 404 6.13 -4.31 0.27
C LYS A 404 7.59 -4.75 0.05
N SER A 405 8.46 -4.64 1.05
CA SER A 405 9.90 -4.91 0.89
C SER A 405 10.47 -5.98 1.83
N ARG A 406 11.48 -6.69 1.35
CA ARG A 406 12.37 -7.60 2.08
C ARG A 406 13.77 -7.00 2.11
N LYS A 407 14.43 -7.09 3.27
CA LYS A 407 15.84 -6.67 3.45
C LYS A 407 16.67 -7.88 3.82
N TYR A 408 17.88 -7.97 3.27
CA TYR A 408 18.83 -9.02 3.59
C TYR A 408 19.85 -8.52 4.63
N ASN A 409 20.34 -9.41 5.48
CA ASN A 409 21.34 -9.10 6.51
C ASN A 409 22.77 -8.92 5.94
N GLY A 410 22.95 -9.22 4.66
CA GLY A 410 24.15 -8.94 3.87
C GLY A 410 23.81 -9.08 2.37
N PRO A 411 24.75 -8.76 1.45
CA PRO A 411 24.53 -8.96 0.02
C PRO A 411 24.25 -10.43 -0.30
N VAL A 412 23.20 -10.69 -1.07
CA VAL A 412 22.82 -12.02 -1.57
C VAL A 412 22.77 -12.05 -3.09
N ASN A 413 22.85 -13.23 -3.69
CA ASN A 413 22.71 -13.40 -5.14
C ASN A 413 21.37 -14.06 -5.47
N LEU A 414 20.62 -13.49 -6.40
CA LEU A 414 19.32 -14.00 -6.84
C LEU A 414 19.45 -14.68 -8.21
N SER A 415 19.11 -15.96 -8.27
CA SER A 415 19.13 -16.79 -9.49
C SER A 415 17.79 -17.48 -9.77
N ARG A 416 17.00 -17.77 -8.74
CA ARG A 416 15.67 -18.38 -8.84
C ARG A 416 14.73 -17.78 -7.79
N LEU A 417 13.49 -17.53 -8.20
CA LEU A 417 12.39 -17.12 -7.34
C LEU A 417 11.27 -18.17 -7.42
N HIS A 418 10.56 -18.40 -6.34
CA HIS A 418 9.30 -19.15 -6.32
C HIS A 418 8.19 -18.18 -5.92
N ILE A 419 7.27 -17.91 -6.84
CA ILE A 419 6.18 -16.96 -6.67
C ILE A 419 4.90 -17.73 -6.37
N LYS A 420 4.19 -17.30 -5.31
CA LYS A 420 2.83 -17.78 -5.00
C LYS A 420 1.88 -16.61 -4.79
N ILE A 421 0.65 -16.75 -5.26
CA ILE A 421 -0.47 -15.86 -4.96
C ILE A 421 -1.47 -16.59 -4.07
N LEU A 422 -1.69 -16.05 -2.87
CA LEU A 422 -2.43 -16.70 -1.78
C LEU A 422 -3.68 -15.91 -1.39
N ASP A 423 -4.75 -16.62 -1.00
CA ASP A 423 -5.97 -16.04 -0.45
C ASP A 423 -5.79 -15.59 1.01
N LYS A 424 -6.87 -15.04 1.60
CA LYS A 424 -6.92 -14.61 3.00
C LYS A 424 -6.71 -15.74 4.03
N PHE A 425 -6.72 -17.00 3.60
CA PHE A 425 -6.46 -18.20 4.42
C PHE A 425 -5.09 -18.83 4.12
N GLY A 426 -4.28 -18.23 3.24
CA GLY A 426 -2.97 -18.74 2.85
C GLY A 426 -2.98 -19.86 1.80
N LYS A 427 -4.09 -20.09 1.10
CA LYS A 427 -4.18 -21.08 0.01
C LYS A 427 -3.88 -20.44 -1.34
N VAL A 428 -3.23 -21.19 -2.24
CA VAL A 428 -3.01 -20.75 -3.63
C VAL A 428 -4.35 -20.47 -4.32
N ILE A 429 -4.46 -19.30 -4.94
CA ILE A 429 -5.64 -18.89 -5.72
C ILE A 429 -5.58 -19.55 -7.11
N ASP A 430 -6.73 -19.86 -7.69
CA ASP A 430 -6.84 -20.20 -9.10
C ASP A 430 -7.28 -18.96 -9.91
N PHE A 431 -6.43 -18.49 -10.82
CA PHE A 431 -6.72 -17.41 -11.76
C PHE A 431 -7.41 -17.89 -13.05
N ASN A 432 -7.90 -19.12 -13.11
CA ASN A 432 -8.52 -19.71 -14.30
C ASN A 432 -7.59 -19.67 -15.52
N ASN A 433 -6.31 -19.99 -15.29
CA ASN A 433 -5.20 -19.91 -16.27
C ASN A 433 -4.89 -18.49 -16.80
N MET A 434 -5.42 -17.42 -16.21
CA MET A 434 -5.08 -16.05 -16.57
C MET A 434 -3.68 -15.66 -16.06
N ASP A 435 -2.93 -14.97 -16.91
CA ASP A 435 -1.61 -14.43 -16.59
C ASP A 435 -1.65 -13.03 -15.96
N TYR A 436 -0.56 -12.65 -15.29
CA TYR A 436 -0.35 -11.34 -14.68
C TYR A 436 1.12 -10.90 -14.75
N SER A 437 1.35 -9.59 -14.62
CA SER A 437 2.69 -9.02 -14.50
C SER A 437 2.93 -8.33 -13.16
N PHE A 438 4.20 -8.16 -12.83
CA PHE A 438 4.66 -7.41 -11.66
C PHE A 438 6.11 -6.98 -11.81
N THR A 439 6.49 -5.93 -11.07
CA THR A 439 7.85 -5.39 -11.06
C THR A 439 8.46 -5.55 -9.68
N LEU A 440 9.66 -6.13 -9.62
CA LEU A 440 10.50 -6.15 -8.41
C LEU A 440 11.60 -5.10 -8.54
N GLU A 441 11.61 -4.11 -7.65
CA GLU A 441 12.75 -3.20 -7.50
C GLU A 441 13.78 -3.84 -6.57
N LEU A 442 15.01 -3.97 -7.04
CA LEU A 442 16.14 -4.55 -6.33
C LEU A 442 17.17 -3.48 -6.02
N GLU A 443 17.59 -3.36 -4.77
CA GLU A 443 18.74 -2.55 -4.40
C GLU A 443 19.99 -3.42 -4.47
N VAL A 444 20.90 -3.08 -5.40
CA VAL A 444 22.13 -3.84 -5.66
C VAL A 444 23.34 -3.06 -5.17
N LEU A 445 24.25 -3.71 -4.45
CA LEU A 445 25.55 -3.14 -4.09
C LEU A 445 26.46 -3.10 -5.33
N TYR A 446 26.93 -1.91 -5.66
CA TYR A 446 27.75 -1.65 -6.84
C TYR A 446 29.24 -1.92 -6.54
N GLU A 447 29.81 -2.94 -7.15
CA GLU A 447 31.16 -3.46 -6.84
C GLU A 447 32.34 -2.65 -7.41
N SER A 448 32.13 -1.58 -8.19
CA SER A 448 33.23 -0.89 -8.89
C SER A 448 34.05 0.08 -8.02
N PHE A 449 34.57 -0.39 -6.88
CA PHE A 449 35.66 0.27 -6.13
C PHE A 449 36.73 -0.74 -5.65
N ASN A 450 37.32 -1.44 -6.61
CA ASN A 450 38.60 -2.10 -6.41
C ASN A 450 39.72 -1.05 -6.24
N PHE A 451 40.08 -0.73 -4.99
CA PHE A 451 41.38 -0.15 -4.69
C PHE A 451 42.47 -1.21 -4.92
N LYS A 452 42.82 -1.45 -6.19
CA LYS A 452 44.07 -2.14 -6.52
C LYS A 452 45.23 -1.22 -6.15
N ASN A 453 45.92 -1.60 -5.07
CA ASN A 453 47.30 -1.23 -4.73
C ASN A 453 47.72 0.22 -5.02
N VAL A 454 47.54 1.11 -4.05
CA VAL A 454 48.38 2.31 -3.92
C VAL A 454 49.26 2.15 -2.67
N THR A 455 50.21 1.24 -2.76
CA THR A 455 51.43 1.23 -1.97
C THR A 455 52.59 1.25 -2.96
N GLY A 456 53.08 2.45 -3.23
CA GLY A 456 54.22 2.76 -4.10
C GLY A 456 54.82 4.08 -3.65
#